data_AF-G1URN7-F1
#
_entry.id   AF-G1URN7-F1
#
_cell.length_a   1.000
_cell.length_b   1.000
_cell.length_c   1.000
_cell.angle_alpha   90.00
_cell.angle_beta   90.00
_cell.angle_gamma   90.00
#
_symmetry.space_group_name_H-M   'P 1'
#
loop_
_entity.id
_entity.type
_entity.pdbx_description
1 polymer ?
#
loop_
_entity_poly.entity_id
_entity_poly.type
_entity_poly.pdbx_seq_one_letter_code
_entity_poly.pdbx_strand_id
1 'polypeptide(L)'
;MQLFSVKMRASRKVRGEEEHISGAERIVGAQGVPALTHDLVTRAQRHGKGNPDFINIKVEAVPESACLRLSALPVRAQDCADAAS
;
A
#
# COMPACT_ATOMS: atom_id res chain seq x y z
N MET A 1 18.46 11.31 -7.26
CA MET A 1 17.95 10.19 -8.11
C MET A 1 16.47 10.42 -8.39
N GLN A 2 15.90 9.91 -9.49
CA GLN A 2 14.44 10.07 -9.71
C GLN A 2 13.67 9.12 -8.79
N LEU A 3 12.86 9.69 -7.89
CA LEU A 3 11.94 8.96 -7.02
C LEU A 3 10.53 8.96 -7.61
N PHE A 4 9.77 7.92 -7.27
CA PHE A 4 8.36 7.76 -7.65
C PHE A 4 7.53 7.35 -6.44
N SER A 5 6.38 8.02 -6.26
CA SER A 5 5.29 7.59 -5.39
C SER A 5 4.44 6.58 -6.15
N VAL A 6 4.40 5.34 -5.67
CA VAL A 6 3.56 4.27 -6.21
C VAL A 6 2.43 3.99 -5.22
N LYS A 7 1.19 4.27 -5.63
CA LYS A 7 -0.03 4.11 -4.85
C LYS A 7 -0.92 3.05 -5.48
N MET A 8 -1.46 2.14 -4.68
CA MET A 8 -2.42 1.12 -5.12
C MET A 8 -3.67 1.12 -4.25
N ARG A 9 -4.83 0.99 -4.90
CA ARG A 9 -6.12 0.69 -4.25
C ARG A 9 -6.82 -0.44 -5.00
N ALA A 10 -7.50 -1.30 -4.26
CA ALA A 10 -8.31 -2.39 -4.80
C ALA A 10 -9.66 -2.45 -4.10
N SER A 11 -10.72 -2.65 -4.89
CA SER A 11 -12.11 -2.72 -4.42
C SER A 11 -12.87 -3.82 -5.14
N ARG A 12 -14.06 -4.14 -4.62
CA ARG A 12 -15.07 -4.96 -5.30
C ARG A 12 -16.45 -4.33 -5.18
N LYS A 13 -17.35 -4.59 -6.13
CA LYS A 13 -18.77 -4.25 -6.00
C LYS A 13 -19.58 -5.41 -5.42
N VAL A 14 -20.26 -5.15 -4.31
CA VAL A 14 -21.17 -6.11 -3.68
C VAL A 14 -22.52 -5.45 -3.48
N ARG A 15 -23.57 -5.99 -4.12
CA ARG A 15 -24.96 -5.48 -4.01
C ARG A 15 -25.10 -3.98 -4.34
N GLY A 16 -24.29 -3.49 -5.28
CA GLY A 16 -24.29 -2.08 -5.71
C GLY A 16 -23.34 -1.17 -4.92
N GLU A 17 -22.82 -1.63 -3.78
CA GLU A 17 -21.89 -0.88 -2.94
C GLU A 17 -20.43 -1.25 -3.24
N GLU A 18 -19.53 -0.27 -3.11
CA GLU A 18 -18.08 -0.50 -3.24
C GLU A 18 -17.48 -0.93 -1.89
N GLU A 19 -16.83 -2.09 -1.88
CA GLU A 19 -16.12 -2.61 -0.72
C GLU A 19 -14.61 -2.48 -0.93
N HIS A 20 -13.92 -1.85 0.04
CA HIS A 20 -12.47 -1.75 0.03
C HIS A 20 -11.80 -3.09 0.36
N ILE A 21 -10.98 -3.58 -0.56
CA ILE A 21 -10.24 -4.83 -0.41
C ILE A 21 -8.82 -4.58 0.10
N SER A 22 -8.03 -3.76 -0.59
CA SER A 22 -6.61 -3.58 -0.28
C SER A 22 -6.13 -2.17 -0.65
N GLY A 23 -5.12 -1.69 0.06
CA GLY A 23 -4.42 -0.44 -0.21
C GLY A 23 -2.98 -0.50 0.27
N ALA A 24 -2.09 0.19 -0.45
CA ALA A 24 -0.72 0.39 -0.05
C ALA A 24 -0.07 1.51 -0.88
N GLU A 25 0.95 2.13 -0.30
CA GLU A 25 1.76 3.18 -0.93
C GLU A 25 3.23 2.99 -0.55
N ARG A 26 4.14 3.20 -1.51
CA ARG A 26 5.58 3.33 -1.24
C ARG A 26 6.24 4.32 -2.19
N ILE A 27 7.32 4.95 -1.73
CA ILE A 27 8.24 5.76 -2.55
C ILE A 27 9.46 4.90 -2.89
N VAL A 28 9.79 4.79 -4.17
CA VAL A 28 10.93 4.00 -4.67
C VAL A 28 11.69 4.74 -5.77
N GLY A 29 12.95 4.35 -6.00
CA GLY A 29 13.67 4.77 -7.20
C GLY A 29 13.06 4.16 -8.47
N ALA A 30 13.33 4.78 -9.62
CA ALA A 30 12.81 4.36 -10.93
C ALA A 30 12.92 2.84 -11.19
N GLN A 31 14.08 2.25 -10.89
CA GLN A 31 14.32 0.81 -11.12
C GLN A 31 13.46 -0.12 -10.24
N GLY A 32 12.92 0.39 -9.13
CA GLY A 32 12.08 -0.38 -8.21
C GLY A 32 10.59 -0.38 -8.60
N VAL A 33 10.15 0.51 -9.49
CA VAL A 33 8.73 0.64 -9.87
C VAL A 33 8.13 -0.66 -10.43
N PRO A 34 8.79 -1.39 -11.36
CA PRO A 34 8.21 -2.61 -11.92
C PRO A 34 7.98 -3.70 -10.86
N ALA A 35 8.99 -3.98 -10.03
CA ALA A 35 8.90 -4.98 -8.97
C ALA A 35 7.84 -4.60 -7.92
N LEU A 36 7.82 -3.33 -7.49
CA LEU A 36 6.82 -2.87 -6.55
C LEU A 36 5.39 -2.95 -7.10
N THR A 37 5.19 -2.60 -8.37
CA THR A 37 3.87 -2.69 -9.03
C THR A 37 3.36 -4.13 -9.03
N HIS A 38 4.23 -5.09 -9.37
CA HIS A 38 3.92 -6.51 -9.29
C HIS A 38 3.52 -6.94 -7.87
N ASP A 39 4.28 -6.52 -6.86
CA ASP A 39 4.01 -6.88 -5.46
C ASP A 39 2.68 -6.28 -4.96
N LEU A 40 2.35 -5.06 -5.37
CA LEU A 40 1.10 -4.39 -5.02
C LEU A 40 -0.12 -5.08 -5.69
N VAL A 41 -0.01 -5.47 -6.96
CA VAL A 41 -1.05 -6.28 -7.63
C VAL A 41 -1.23 -7.61 -6.92
N THR A 42 -0.12 -8.32 -6.67
CA THR A 42 -0.16 -9.63 -5.99
C THR A 42 -0.78 -9.52 -4.60
N ARG A 43 -0.42 -8.47 -3.85
CA ARG A 43 -1.02 -8.17 -2.54
C ARG A 43 -2.53 -7.96 -2.64
N ALA A 44 -3.01 -7.22 -3.64
CA ALA A 44 -4.44 -6.99 -3.83
C ALA A 44 -5.19 -8.29 -4.14
N GLN A 45 -4.63 -9.15 -5.00
CA GLN A 45 -5.21 -10.43 -5.40
C GLN A 45 -5.25 -11.48 -4.28
N ARG A 46 -4.32 -11.39 -3.31
CA ARG A 46 -4.19 -12.36 -2.21
C ARG A 46 -4.66 -11.79 -0.86
N HIS A 47 -5.42 -10.70 -0.88
CA HIS A 47 -5.78 -10.00 0.35
C HIS A 47 -6.81 -10.80 1.17
N GLY A 48 -6.66 -10.81 2.50
CA GLY A 48 -7.54 -11.59 3.40
C GLY A 48 -9.01 -11.14 3.43
N LYS A 49 -9.33 -9.94 2.91
CA LYS A 49 -10.71 -9.44 2.74
C LYS A 49 -11.43 -10.05 1.52
N GLY A 50 -10.71 -10.79 0.69
CA GLY A 50 -11.21 -11.45 -0.52
C GLY A 50 -10.71 -10.81 -1.81
N ASN A 51 -11.30 -11.23 -2.93
CA ASN A 51 -10.80 -10.89 -4.27
C ASN A 51 -11.39 -9.55 -4.77
N PRO A 52 -10.57 -8.63 -5.29
CA PRO A 52 -11.04 -7.40 -5.91
C PRO A 52 -11.53 -7.65 -7.35
N ASP A 53 -12.51 -6.87 -7.81
CA ASP A 53 -12.89 -6.76 -9.23
C ASP A 53 -12.29 -5.51 -9.91
N PHE A 54 -11.70 -4.61 -9.11
CA PHE A 54 -11.05 -3.40 -9.55
C PHE A 54 -9.72 -3.19 -8.81
N ILE A 55 -8.66 -2.90 -9.56
CA ILE A 55 -7.35 -2.50 -9.02
C ILE A 55 -6.89 -1.26 -9.79
N ASN A 56 -6.52 -0.20 -9.06
CA ASN A 56 -5.92 1.00 -9.62
C ASN A 56 -4.53 1.21 -9.05
N ILE A 57 -3.54 1.36 -9.95
CA ILE A 57 -2.18 1.74 -9.60
C ILE A 57 -1.88 3.11 -10.20
N LYS A 58 -1.29 3.98 -9.38
CA LYS A 58 -0.82 5.30 -9.78
C LYS A 58 0.67 5.42 -9.47
N VAL A 59 1.45 5.86 -10.46
CA VAL A 59 2.89 6.09 -10.35
C VAL A 59 3.16 7.55 -10.71
N GLU A 60 3.70 8.32 -9.77
CA GLU A 60 3.96 9.76 -9.93
C GLU A 60 5.39 10.08 -9.53
N ALA A 61 6.09 10.90 -10.31
CA ALA A 61 7.42 11.39 -9.96
C ALA A 61 7.35 12.26 -8.70
N VAL A 62 8.31 12.09 -7.78
CA VAL A 62 8.43 12.91 -6.57
C VAL A 62 9.82 13.54 -6.53
N PRO A 63 9.93 14.86 -6.32
CA PRO A 63 11.22 15.50 -6.17
C PRO A 63 11.87 15.09 -4.84
N GLU A 64 13.13 14.64 -4.89
CA GLU A 64 13.88 14.22 -3.70
C GLU A 64 14.00 15.34 -2.66
N SER A 65 14.05 16.60 -3.09
CA SER A 65 14.07 17.78 -2.22
C SER A 65 12.79 17.97 -1.39
N ALA A 66 11.68 17.35 -1.77
CA ALA A 66 10.43 17.37 -1.00
C ALA A 66 10.31 16.19 -0.02
N CYS A 67 11.26 15.26 -0.01
CA CYS A 67 11.23 14.10 0.87
C CYS A 67 11.96 14.36 2.19
N LEU A 68 11.26 14.21 3.31
CA LEU A 68 11.87 14.20 4.64
C LEU A 68 12.29 12.78 5.02
N ARG A 69 13.52 12.62 5.51
CA ARG A 69 14.02 11.36 6.07
C ARG A 69 13.95 11.45 7.59
N LEU A 70 13.05 10.68 8.18
CA LEU A 70 12.80 10.66 9.62
C LEU A 70 13.24 9.32 10.20
N SER A 71 13.70 9.34 11.45
CA SER A 71 13.94 8.10 12.20
C SER A 71 12.61 7.47 12.58
N ALA A 72 12.55 6.14 12.59
CA ALA A 72 11.39 5.43 13.10
C ALA A 72 11.19 5.74 14.59
N LEU A 73 9.92 5.78 15.03
CA LEU A 73 9.60 5.92 16.44
C LEU A 73 10.10 4.67 17.21
N PRO A 74 10.52 4.82 18.48
CA PRO A 74 10.80 3.67 19.32
C PRO A 74 9.54 2.81 19.47
N VAL A 75 9.68 1.50 19.27
CA VAL A 75 8.56 0.55 19.32
C VAL A 75 8.69 -0.33 20.55
N ARG A 76 7.57 -0.54 21.25
CA ARG A 76 7.42 -1.56 22.29
C ARG A 76 6.19 -2.42 21.95
N ALA A 77 6.32 -3.73 22.07
CA ALA A 77 5.19 -4.64 22.05
C ALA A 77 4.69 -4.86 23.48
N GLN A 78 3.38 -4.91 23.65
CA GLN A 78 2.73 -5.25 24.91
C GLN A 78 1.78 -6.41 24.64
N ASP A 79 1.97 -7.48 25.40
CA ASP A 79 1.08 -8.63 25.35
C ASP A 79 -0.20 -8.31 26.14
N CYS A 80 -1.35 -8.59 25.54
CA CYS A 80 -2.66 -8.43 26.14
C CYS A 80 -3.39 -9.78 26.12
N ALA A 81 -4.22 -10.05 27.13
CA ALA A 81 -4.93 -11.31 27.24
C ALA A 81 -6.12 -11.39 26.28
N ASP A 82 -6.77 -10.25 26.03
CA ASP A 82 -7.91 -10.11 25.14
C ASP A 82 -7.95 -8.72 24.48
N ALA A 83 -8.91 -8.49 23.59
CA ALA A 83 -9.06 -7.20 22.90
C ALA A 83 -9.57 -6.05 23.81
N ALA A 84 -10.02 -6.37 25.03
CA ALA A 84 -10.52 -5.40 25.99
C ALA A 84 -9.46 -4.94 27.00
N SER A 85 -8.27 -5.56 26.99
CA SER A 85 -7.16 -5.34 27.93
C SER A 85 -5.89 -4.78 27.30
#